data_AF-A0A2S4UY43-F1
#
_entry.id   AF-A0A2S4UY43-F1
#
_cell.length_a   1.000
_cell.length_b   1.000
_cell.length_c   1.000
_cell.angle_alpha   90.00
_cell.angle_beta   90.00
_cell.angle_gamma   90.00
#
_symmetry.space_group_name_H-M   'P 1'
#
loop_
_entity.id
_entity.type
_entity.pdbx_description
1 polymer ?
#
loop_
_entity_poly.entity_id
_entity_poly.type
_entity_poly.pdbx_seq_one_letter_code
_entity_poly.pdbx_strand_id
1 'polypeptide(L)'
;MSGRWSNKPKFHMLLHLPQSIRRFGPASLFATEKFESYNSILRTLAIHSNRQAPSRDLANYFSDAANMRILQSGTYLKDHDKGHYFQASSEVRSMFDKNPMMQKCMGYNSEAIASRVQYPCLHNHKVHETDLEGTPEDLTNAFRNHDFREFRQVSAVKLNAKETIRKGTFIVVSPLINLKK
;
A
#
# COMPACT_ATOMS: atom_id res chain seq x y z
N MET A 1 -14.34 19.73 -44.36
CA MET A 1 -15.01 18.92 -43.32
C MET A 1 -14.75 19.56 -41.96
N SER A 2 -15.72 20.29 -41.39
CA SER A 2 -15.52 20.86 -40.04
C SER A 2 -15.66 19.76 -38.99
N GLY A 3 -14.66 19.62 -38.12
CA GLY A 3 -14.65 18.62 -37.06
C GLY A 3 -15.66 18.94 -35.97
N ARG A 4 -16.95 18.67 -36.19
CA ARG A 4 -18.04 18.86 -35.22
C ARG A 4 -17.82 18.18 -33.86
N TRP A 5 -16.87 17.26 -33.79
CA TRP A 5 -16.43 16.63 -32.54
C TRP A 5 -15.82 17.63 -31.55
N SER A 6 -15.24 18.75 -32.01
CA SER A 6 -14.65 19.78 -31.16
C SER A 6 -15.67 20.56 -30.33
N ASN A 7 -16.95 20.58 -30.74
CA ASN A 7 -18.03 21.27 -30.03
C ASN A 7 -18.65 20.45 -28.89
N LYS A 8 -18.11 19.26 -28.56
CA LYS A 8 -18.65 18.48 -27.44
C LYS A 8 -18.30 19.15 -26.11
N PRO A 9 -19.26 19.30 -25.16
CA PRO A 9 -19.02 19.92 -23.86
C PRO A 9 -17.85 19.29 -23.07
N LYS A 10 -17.62 17.99 -23.24
CA LYS A 10 -16.52 17.27 -22.57
C LYS A 10 -15.13 17.79 -22.94
N PHE A 11 -14.92 18.27 -24.16
CA PHE A 11 -13.62 18.86 -24.55
C PHE A 11 -13.45 20.27 -24.00
N HIS A 12 -14.53 21.04 -23.91
CA HIS A 12 -14.50 22.37 -23.29
C HIS A 12 -14.10 22.30 -21.80
N MET A 13 -14.48 21.23 -21.09
CA MET A 13 -14.06 21.01 -19.70
C MET A 13 -12.54 20.92 -19.51
N LEU A 14 -11.77 20.51 -20.53
CA LEU A 14 -10.31 20.44 -20.44
C LEU A 14 -9.67 21.82 -20.28
N LEU A 15 -10.29 22.88 -20.82
CA LEU A 15 -9.82 24.25 -20.67
C LEU A 15 -9.88 24.72 -19.21
N HIS A 16 -10.86 24.21 -18.45
CA HIS A 16 -11.08 24.54 -17.04
C HIS A 16 -10.36 23.58 -16.08
N LEU A 17 -9.73 22.52 -16.61
CA LEU A 17 -9.11 21.47 -15.81
C LEU A 17 -7.98 22.02 -14.91
N PRO A 18 -7.08 22.92 -15.35
CA PRO A 18 -6.05 23.48 -14.47
C PRO A 18 -6.64 24.28 -13.29
N GLN A 19 -7.64 25.13 -13.55
CA GLN A 19 -8.33 25.90 -12.50
C GLN A 19 -9.06 24.96 -11.53
N SER A 20 -9.70 23.91 -12.06
CA SER A 20 -10.42 22.91 -11.27
C SER A 20 -9.47 22.10 -10.37
N ILE A 21 -8.31 21.69 -10.90
CA ILE A 21 -7.29 20.98 -10.11
C ILE A 21 -6.77 21.84 -8.96
N ARG A 22 -6.52 23.14 -9.21
CA ARG A 22 -6.08 24.05 -8.14
C ARG A 22 -7.14 24.23 -7.05
N ARG A 23 -8.42 24.22 -7.40
CA ARG A 23 -9.53 24.47 -6.47
C ARG A 23 -9.99 23.22 -5.72
N PHE A 24 -10.03 22.07 -6.40
CA PHE A 24 -10.67 20.85 -5.91
C PHE A 24 -9.70 19.68 -5.73
N GLY A 25 -8.45 19.82 -6.19
CA GLY A 25 -7.45 18.76 -6.16
C GLY A 25 -7.43 17.89 -7.43
N PRO A 26 -6.62 16.83 -7.44
CA PRO A 26 -6.39 16.00 -8.62
C PRO A 26 -7.69 15.43 -9.21
N ALA A 27 -7.84 15.50 -10.53
CA ALA A 27 -9.04 15.03 -11.24
C ALA A 27 -9.34 13.53 -11.04
N SER A 28 -8.31 12.72 -10.75
CA SER A 28 -8.46 11.29 -10.45
C SER A 28 -9.32 11.01 -9.21
N LEU A 29 -9.42 11.96 -8.27
CA LEU A 29 -10.27 11.84 -7.09
C LEU A 29 -11.76 11.99 -7.42
N PHE A 30 -12.09 12.56 -8.59
CA PHE A 30 -13.45 12.80 -9.06
C PHE A 30 -13.87 11.85 -10.19
N ALA A 31 -13.05 10.84 -10.49
CA ALA A 31 -13.40 9.83 -11.48
C ALA A 31 -14.66 9.07 -11.02
N THR A 32 -15.71 9.09 -11.84
CA THR A 32 -16.98 8.40 -11.54
C THR A 32 -16.86 6.89 -11.70
N GLU A 33 -15.79 6.39 -12.33
CA GLU A 33 -15.56 4.98 -12.62
C GLU A 33 -15.72 4.07 -11.38
N LYS A 34 -15.20 4.50 -10.22
CA LYS A 34 -15.34 3.73 -8.97
C LYS A 34 -16.77 3.69 -8.45
N PHE A 35 -17.52 4.78 -8.62
CA PHE A 35 -18.94 4.82 -8.25
C PHE A 35 -19.80 4.02 -9.23
N GLU A 36 -19.47 4.08 -10.52
CA GLU A 36 -20.16 3.32 -11.57
C GLU A 36 -19.93 1.82 -11.43
N SER A 37 -18.71 1.39 -11.12
CA SER A 37 -18.40 -0.03 -10.90
C SER A 37 -19.15 -0.58 -9.68
N TYR A 38 -19.36 0.24 -8.65
CA TYR A 38 -20.14 -0.14 -7.46
C TYR A 38 -21.62 -0.44 -7.76
N ASN A 39 -22.18 0.16 -8.81
CA ASN A 39 -23.56 -0.15 -9.23
C ASN A 39 -23.74 -1.63 -9.60
N SER A 40 -22.67 -2.32 -10.00
CA SER A 40 -22.73 -3.78 -10.24
C SER A 40 -22.99 -4.56 -8.95
N ILE A 41 -22.33 -4.19 -7.85
CA ILE A 41 -22.50 -4.80 -6.53
C ILE A 41 -23.93 -4.57 -6.02
N LEU A 42 -24.41 -3.33 -6.10
CA LEU A 42 -25.78 -2.97 -5.70
C LEU A 42 -26.83 -3.79 -6.46
N ARG A 43 -26.68 -3.93 -7.79
CA ARG A 43 -27.61 -4.74 -8.60
C ARG A 43 -27.56 -6.21 -8.23
N THR A 44 -26.37 -6.77 -8.03
CA THR A 44 -26.21 -8.17 -7.61
C THR A 44 -26.93 -8.42 -6.29
N LEU A 45 -26.73 -7.57 -5.28
CA LEU A 45 -27.41 -7.70 -3.99
C LEU A 45 -28.94 -7.58 -4.13
N ALA A 46 -29.42 -6.66 -4.97
CA ALA A 46 -30.84 -6.49 -5.19
C ALA A 46 -31.47 -7.71 -5.88
N ILE A 47 -30.80 -8.29 -6.87
CA ILE A 47 -31.27 -9.49 -7.59
C ILE A 47 -31.40 -10.69 -6.66
N HIS A 48 -30.47 -10.86 -5.71
CA HIS A 48 -30.41 -11.98 -4.77
C HIS A 48 -31.17 -11.72 -3.44
N SER A 49 -31.79 -10.55 -3.29
CA SER A 49 -32.69 -10.28 -2.16
C SER A 49 -34.03 -11.04 -2.31
N ASN A 50 -34.84 -11.08 -1.25
CA ASN A 50 -36.21 -11.59 -1.33
C ASN A 50 -37.16 -10.68 -2.15
N ARG A 51 -36.64 -9.51 -2.58
CA ARG A 51 -37.27 -8.48 -3.40
C ARG A 51 -38.53 -7.84 -2.82
N GLN A 52 -38.84 -8.08 -1.54
CA GLN A 52 -39.97 -7.43 -0.86
C GLN A 52 -39.64 -5.98 -0.50
N ALA A 53 -38.40 -5.74 -0.03
CA ALA A 53 -37.90 -4.41 0.28
C ALA A 53 -36.39 -4.31 -0.04
N PRO A 54 -36.00 -4.26 -1.33
CA PRO A 54 -34.60 -4.31 -1.75
C PRO A 54 -33.73 -3.23 -1.08
N SER A 55 -34.26 -2.02 -0.88
CA SER A 55 -33.53 -0.94 -0.20
C SER A 55 -33.18 -1.29 1.24
N ARG A 56 -34.12 -1.89 1.99
CA ARG A 56 -33.91 -2.35 3.37
C ARG A 56 -32.92 -3.51 3.42
N ASP A 57 -33.05 -4.46 2.49
CA ASP A 57 -32.17 -5.62 2.43
C ASP A 57 -30.73 -5.21 2.12
N LEU A 58 -30.54 -4.27 1.18
CA LEU A 58 -29.23 -3.69 0.88
C LEU A 58 -28.66 -2.93 2.08
N ALA A 59 -29.47 -2.12 2.75
CA ALA A 59 -29.03 -1.37 3.93
C ALA A 59 -28.55 -2.30 5.05
N ASN A 60 -29.30 -3.37 5.34
CA ASN A 60 -28.91 -4.38 6.31
C ASN A 60 -27.61 -5.09 5.89
N TYR A 61 -27.51 -5.51 4.63
CA TYR A 61 -26.30 -6.15 4.12
C TYR A 61 -25.04 -5.28 4.30
N PHE A 62 -25.12 -3.99 3.95
CA PHE A 62 -23.98 -3.09 4.12
C PHE A 62 -23.68 -2.78 5.58
N SER A 63 -24.70 -2.69 6.44
CA SER A 63 -24.53 -2.58 7.89
C SER A 63 -23.78 -3.79 8.44
N ASP A 64 -24.19 -4.99 8.06
CA ASP A 64 -23.56 -6.23 8.50
C ASP A 64 -22.12 -6.36 7.99
N ALA A 65 -21.87 -6.01 6.72
CA ALA A 65 -20.53 -5.98 6.15
C ALA A 65 -19.61 -4.98 6.87
N ALA A 66 -20.14 -3.81 7.26
CA ALA A 66 -19.41 -2.81 8.05
C ALA A 66 -19.11 -3.33 9.46
N ASN A 67 -20.10 -3.93 10.13
CA ASN A 67 -19.95 -4.53 11.45
C ASN A 67 -18.89 -5.64 11.44
N MET A 68 -18.95 -6.54 10.45
CA MET A 68 -17.97 -7.61 10.29
C MET A 68 -16.55 -7.07 10.12
N ARG A 69 -16.37 -6.02 9.32
CA ARG A 69 -15.07 -5.36 9.15
C ARG A 69 -14.54 -4.79 10.46
N ILE A 70 -15.38 -4.09 11.22
CA ILE A 70 -15.00 -3.49 12.50
C ILE A 70 -14.61 -4.57 13.50
N LEU A 71 -15.42 -5.62 13.65
CA LEU A 71 -15.15 -6.73 14.57
C LEU A 71 -13.83 -7.43 14.24
N GLN A 72 -13.58 -7.71 12.96
CA GLN A 72 -12.38 -8.41 12.51
C GLN A 72 -11.13 -7.55 12.55
N SER A 73 -11.25 -6.24 12.32
CA SER A 73 -10.11 -5.30 12.35
C SER A 73 -9.47 -5.12 13.72
N GLY A 74 -10.14 -5.56 14.80
CA GLY A 74 -9.70 -5.29 16.17
C GLY A 74 -9.83 -3.83 16.57
N THR A 75 -10.76 -3.08 15.98
CA THR A 75 -11.05 -1.73 16.44
C THR A 75 -11.70 -1.76 17.83
N TYR A 76 -11.37 -0.80 18.69
CA TYR A 76 -12.06 -0.61 19.96
C TYR A 76 -13.41 0.07 19.74
N LEU A 77 -14.47 -0.57 20.21
CA LEU A 77 -15.84 -0.08 20.19
C LEU A 77 -16.22 0.47 21.55
N LYS A 78 -17.04 1.53 21.58
CA LYS A 78 -17.55 2.09 22.83
C LYS A 78 -18.89 1.45 23.16
N ASP A 79 -18.99 0.86 24.35
CA ASP A 79 -20.28 0.53 24.95
C ASP A 79 -20.90 1.83 25.47
N HIS A 80 -22.00 2.26 24.86
CA HIS A 80 -22.68 3.50 25.24
C HIS A 80 -23.45 3.37 26.55
N ASP A 81 -23.85 2.17 26.94
CA ASP A 81 -24.61 1.93 28.17
C ASP A 81 -23.67 1.85 29.37
N LYS A 82 -22.51 1.19 29.21
CA LYS A 82 -21.52 0.99 30.27
C LYS A 82 -20.34 1.96 30.23
N GLY A 83 -20.26 2.81 29.22
CA GLY A 83 -19.26 3.87 29.08
C GLY A 83 -17.82 3.42 28.83
N HIS A 84 -17.54 2.12 28.69
CA HIS A 84 -16.20 1.59 28.48
C HIS A 84 -15.97 1.16 27.04
N TYR A 85 -14.70 1.03 26.66
CA TYR A 85 -14.31 0.50 25.36
C TYR A 85 -14.11 -1.01 25.44
N PHE A 86 -14.60 -1.71 24.43
CA PHE A 86 -14.43 -3.15 24.26
C PHE A 86 -13.88 -3.45 22.87
N GLN A 87 -13.38 -4.66 22.70
CA GLN A 87 -12.85 -5.15 21.43
C GLN A 87 -13.44 -6.55 21.20
N ALA A 88 -13.57 -6.96 19.94
CA ALA A 88 -13.87 -8.35 19.63
C ALA A 88 -12.81 -9.29 20.23
N SER A 89 -13.23 -10.49 20.64
CA SER A 89 -12.32 -11.46 21.25
C SER A 89 -11.17 -11.85 20.32
N SER A 90 -10.12 -12.44 20.89
CA SER A 90 -8.99 -12.97 20.12
C SER A 90 -9.44 -14.02 19.09
N GLU A 91 -10.44 -14.82 19.42
CA GLU A 91 -10.94 -15.91 18.59
C GLU A 91 -11.62 -15.35 17.34
N VAL A 92 -12.46 -14.32 17.49
CA VAL A 92 -13.15 -13.65 16.39
C VAL A 92 -12.14 -13.00 15.44
N ARG A 93 -11.14 -12.31 15.98
CA ARG A 93 -10.06 -11.69 15.19
C ARG A 93 -9.20 -12.74 14.50
N SER A 94 -8.94 -13.87 15.16
CA SER A 94 -8.14 -14.96 14.59
C SER A 94 -8.77 -15.55 13.33
N MET A 95 -10.09 -15.48 13.18
CA MET A 95 -10.75 -15.91 11.94
C MET A 95 -10.22 -15.11 10.75
N PHE A 96 -9.97 -13.80 10.92
CA PHE A 96 -9.42 -12.93 9.88
C PHE A 96 -7.92 -13.14 9.72
N ASP A 97 -7.16 -13.12 10.81
CA ASP A 97 -5.70 -13.21 10.76
C ASP A 97 -5.22 -14.52 10.15
N LYS A 98 -5.91 -15.63 10.44
CA LYS A 98 -5.51 -16.98 9.99
C LYS A 98 -6.12 -17.39 8.66
N ASN A 99 -7.04 -16.61 8.08
CA ASN A 99 -7.76 -16.99 6.86
C ASN A 99 -7.48 -16.02 5.69
N PRO A 100 -6.52 -16.36 4.81
CA PRO A 100 -6.22 -15.57 3.62
C PRO A 100 -7.40 -15.40 2.66
N MET A 101 -8.33 -16.35 2.62
CA MET A 101 -9.52 -16.24 1.77
C MET A 101 -10.43 -15.12 2.30
N MET A 102 -10.67 -15.09 3.60
CA MET A 102 -11.51 -14.05 4.20
C MET A 102 -10.86 -12.66 4.07
N GLN A 103 -9.53 -12.58 4.23
CA GLN A 103 -8.76 -11.39 3.94
C GLN A 103 -9.00 -10.88 2.51
N LYS A 104 -8.83 -11.75 1.51
CA LYS A 104 -9.06 -11.41 0.09
C LYS A 104 -10.50 -10.97 -0.16
N CYS A 105 -11.50 -11.66 0.40
CA CYS A 105 -12.91 -11.27 0.29
C CYS A 105 -13.20 -9.88 0.87
N MET A 106 -12.51 -9.50 1.95
CA MET A 106 -12.62 -8.17 2.57
C MET A 106 -11.77 -7.10 1.87
N GLY A 107 -11.08 -7.45 0.77
CA GLY A 107 -10.18 -6.56 0.04
C GLY A 107 -8.83 -6.34 0.73
N TYR A 108 -8.49 -7.15 1.73
CA TYR A 108 -7.19 -7.12 2.38
C TYR A 108 -6.19 -7.98 1.60
N ASN A 109 -5.13 -7.34 1.15
CA ASN A 109 -4.01 -8.02 0.49
C ASN A 109 -2.75 -7.86 1.35
N SER A 110 -2.49 -8.87 2.17
CA SER A 110 -1.31 -8.93 3.04
C SER A 110 -0.01 -8.86 2.24
N GLU A 111 0.06 -9.48 1.06
CA GLU A 111 1.24 -9.46 0.19
C GLU A 111 1.51 -8.04 -0.36
N ALA A 112 0.47 -7.28 -0.71
CA ALA A 112 0.63 -5.89 -1.14
C ALA A 112 1.14 -4.98 -0.01
N ILE A 113 0.84 -5.31 1.24
CA ILE A 113 1.29 -4.57 2.43
C ILE A 113 2.69 -5.03 2.87
N ALA A 114 2.94 -6.35 2.85
CA ALA A 114 4.18 -7.00 3.24
C ALA A 114 5.28 -6.88 2.18
N SER A 115 4.94 -6.71 0.89
CA SER A 115 5.92 -6.42 -0.18
C SER A 115 6.49 -4.99 -0.14
N ARG A 116 6.45 -4.35 1.03
CA ARG A 116 7.45 -3.33 1.35
C ARG A 116 8.80 -4.04 1.39
N VAL A 117 9.46 -4.11 0.24
CA VAL A 117 10.91 -4.23 0.18
C VAL A 117 11.45 -3.29 1.26
N GLN A 118 12.02 -3.86 2.30
CA GLN A 118 12.49 -3.09 3.43
C GLN A 118 13.73 -2.35 2.94
N TYR A 119 13.58 -1.05 2.72
CA TYR A 119 14.67 -0.20 2.27
C TYR A 119 15.45 0.33 3.48
N PRO A 120 16.77 0.49 3.38
CA PRO A 120 17.59 0.22 2.20
C PRO A 120 17.80 -1.28 1.96
N CYS A 121 17.78 -1.70 0.69
CA CYS A 121 18.02 -3.09 0.30
C CYS A 121 19.16 -3.21 -0.71
N LEU A 122 19.91 -4.31 -0.64
CA LEU A 122 20.99 -4.58 -1.58
C LEU A 122 20.42 -4.94 -2.95
N HIS A 123 20.86 -4.21 -3.97
CA HIS A 123 20.51 -4.52 -5.35
C HIS A 123 21.73 -5.15 -6.02
N ASN A 124 21.74 -6.48 -6.07
CA ASN A 124 22.84 -7.29 -6.60
C ASN A 124 24.18 -7.09 -5.85
N HIS A 125 24.58 -8.06 -5.04
CA HIS A 125 25.79 -7.96 -4.19
C HIS A 125 27.09 -8.26 -4.95
N LYS A 126 27.02 -8.71 -6.21
CA LYS A 126 28.18 -9.03 -7.02
C LYS A 126 28.64 -7.79 -7.77
N VAL A 127 29.82 -7.31 -7.43
CA VAL A 127 30.53 -6.27 -8.19
C VAL A 127 31.20 -6.95 -9.39
N HIS A 128 31.12 -6.35 -10.58
CA HIS A 128 31.82 -6.84 -11.75
C HIS A 128 33.33 -6.61 -11.58
N GLU A 129 34.20 -7.51 -12.07
CA GLU A 129 35.64 -7.44 -11.84
C GLU A 129 36.28 -6.12 -12.32
N THR A 130 35.70 -5.49 -13.34
CA THR A 130 36.14 -4.19 -13.87
C THR A 130 35.78 -2.98 -13.00
N ASP A 131 34.81 -3.13 -12.08
CA ASP A 131 34.30 -2.08 -11.20
C ASP A 131 34.78 -2.28 -9.75
N LEU A 132 35.69 -3.25 -9.51
CA LEU A 132 36.31 -3.46 -8.20
C LEU A 132 37.23 -2.29 -7.88
N GLU A 133 36.89 -1.56 -6.83
CA GLU A 133 37.70 -0.47 -6.29
C GLU A 133 38.21 -0.86 -4.90
N GLY A 134 39.46 -0.51 -4.62
CA GLY A 134 39.99 -0.59 -3.26
C GLY A 134 39.18 0.31 -2.33
N THR A 135 39.04 -0.05 -1.06
CA THR A 135 38.36 0.79 -0.08
C THR A 135 39.09 2.13 0.02
N PRO A 136 38.40 3.28 -0.21
CA PRO A 136 39.01 4.60 -0.12
C PRO A 136 39.72 4.82 1.21
N GLU A 137 40.92 5.41 1.16
CA GLU A 137 41.73 5.70 2.36
C GLU A 137 41.00 6.65 3.31
N ASP A 138 40.22 7.59 2.77
CA ASP A 138 39.40 8.53 3.54
C ASP A 138 38.35 7.82 4.40
N LEU A 139 37.71 6.76 3.87
CA LEU A 139 36.76 5.95 4.64
C LEU A 139 37.47 5.13 5.71
N THR A 140 38.64 4.59 5.38
CA THR A 140 39.46 3.83 6.33
C THR A 140 39.94 4.71 7.48
N ASN A 141 40.31 5.96 7.19
CA ASN A 141 40.75 6.94 8.18
C ASN A 141 39.60 7.49 9.03
N ALA A 142 38.43 7.78 8.43
CA ALA A 142 37.28 8.31 9.14
C ALA A 142 36.68 7.31 10.14
N PHE A 143 36.74 6.01 9.84
CA PHE A 143 36.13 4.96 10.67
C PHE A 143 37.14 4.09 11.43
N ARG A 144 38.42 4.50 11.46
CA ARG A 144 39.53 3.78 12.11
C ARG A 144 39.32 3.44 13.59
N ASN A 145 38.46 4.21 14.26
CA ASN A 145 38.20 4.10 15.70
C ASN A 145 36.86 3.43 16.05
N HIS A 146 36.13 2.89 15.07
CA HIS A 146 34.85 2.20 15.30
C HIS A 146 35.01 0.67 15.26
N ASP A 147 34.25 -0.05 16.08
CA ASP A 147 34.27 -1.53 16.22
C ASP A 147 33.81 -2.31 14.97
N PHE A 148 33.48 -1.63 13.88
CA PHE A 148 32.98 -2.26 12.65
C PHE A 148 34.16 -2.67 11.77
N ARG A 149 34.36 -3.98 11.61
CA ARG A 149 35.64 -4.53 11.14
C ARG A 149 35.80 -4.70 9.63
N GLU A 150 34.75 -4.63 8.81
CA GLU A 150 34.91 -4.87 7.37
C GLU A 150 34.03 -3.96 6.50
N PHE A 151 34.67 -3.24 5.57
CA PHE A 151 34.00 -2.56 4.47
C PHE A 151 33.87 -3.53 3.29
N ARG A 152 32.66 -3.63 2.74
CA ARG A 152 32.40 -4.41 1.54
C ARG A 152 31.86 -3.52 0.43
N GLN A 153 32.51 -3.54 -0.72
CA GLN A 153 32.00 -2.90 -1.93
C GLN A 153 30.78 -3.66 -2.45
N VAL A 154 29.73 -2.93 -2.84
CA VAL A 154 28.50 -3.51 -3.42
C VAL A 154 28.14 -2.79 -4.71
N SER A 155 27.54 -3.51 -5.66
CA SER A 155 27.25 -2.94 -6.99
C SER A 155 26.20 -1.83 -6.95
N ALA A 156 25.19 -2.00 -6.09
CA ALA A 156 24.16 -1.01 -5.85
C ALA A 156 23.40 -1.23 -4.53
N VAL A 157 22.94 -0.14 -3.93
CA VAL A 157 22.02 -0.10 -2.80
C VAL A 157 20.79 0.69 -3.20
N LYS A 158 19.60 0.08 -3.09
CA LYS A 158 18.33 0.81 -3.25
C LYS A 158 17.96 1.44 -1.91
N LEU A 159 17.84 2.77 -1.88
CA LEU A 159 17.37 3.51 -0.71
C LEU A 159 15.86 3.57 -0.61
N ASN A 160 15.17 3.50 -1.75
CA ASN A 160 13.72 3.38 -1.84
C ASN A 160 13.34 2.82 -3.22
N ALA A 161 12.05 2.83 -3.56
CA ALA A 161 11.55 2.32 -4.83
C ALA A 161 12.09 3.04 -6.07
N LYS A 162 12.59 4.27 -5.93
CA LYS A 162 13.01 5.14 -7.04
C LYS A 162 14.51 5.43 -7.04
N GLU A 163 15.15 5.43 -5.87
CA GLU A 163 16.53 5.85 -5.69
C GLU A 163 17.45 4.66 -5.48
N THR A 164 18.47 4.58 -6.33
CA THR A 164 19.50 3.54 -6.29
C THR A 164 20.88 4.19 -6.33
N ILE A 165 21.65 4.02 -5.26
CA ILE A 165 23.07 4.36 -5.24
C ILE A 165 23.81 3.22 -5.94
N ARG A 166 24.69 3.54 -6.90
CA ARG A 166 25.50 2.60 -7.67
C ARG A 166 26.99 2.88 -7.42
N LYS A 167 27.88 2.31 -8.27
CA LYS A 167 29.34 2.56 -8.40
C LYS A 167 30.00 3.41 -7.31
N GLY A 168 30.99 2.82 -6.63
CA GLY A 168 31.66 3.45 -5.49
C GLY A 168 30.88 3.33 -4.18
N THR A 169 29.88 2.43 -4.10
CA THR A 169 29.13 2.19 -2.86
C THR A 169 29.85 1.18 -1.98
N PHE A 170 30.19 1.60 -0.76
CA PHE A 170 30.73 0.75 0.29
C PHE A 170 29.72 0.61 1.42
N ILE A 171 29.50 -0.60 1.89
CA ILE A 171 28.71 -0.88 3.09
C ILE A 171 29.61 -1.32 4.24
N VAL A 172 29.24 -0.92 5.45
CA VAL A 172 29.88 -1.38 6.68
C VAL A 172 29.21 -2.67 7.12
N VAL A 173 29.98 -3.76 7.22
CA VAL A 173 29.48 -5.03 7.75
C VAL A 173 29.81 -5.08 9.24
N SER A 174 28.77 -4.97 10.08
CA SER A 174 28.93 -5.20 11.52
C SER A 174 29.09 -6.70 11.81
N PRO A 175 29.98 -7.11 12.72
CA PRO A 175 30.15 -8.52 13.10
C PRO A 175 28.97 -9.12 13.89
N LEU A 176 27.85 -8.41 14.02
CA LEU A 176 26.66 -8.93 14.71
C LEU A 176 25.56 -9.26 13.70
N ILE A 177 25.36 -10.57 13.58
CA ILE A 177 24.21 -11.34 13.07
C ILE A 177 24.60 -12.16 11.84
N ASN A 178 24.97 -13.42 12.12
CA ASN A 178 24.80 -14.54 11.20
C ASN A 178 23.36 -14.52 10.66
N LEU A 179 23.15 -13.87 9.53
CA LEU A 179 22.02 -14.14 8.66
C LEU A 179 22.28 -15.50 8.04
N LYS A 180 21.97 -16.56 8.79
CA LYS A 180 21.82 -17.91 8.26
C LYS A 180 20.82 -17.81 7.10
N LYS A 181 21.28 -18.25 5.92
CA LYS A 181 20.43 -18.61 4.79
C LYS A 181 19.45 -19.72 5.19
#